data_AF-A0A7Z9XDM7-F1
#
_entry.id   AF-A0A7Z9XDM7-F1
#
_cell.length_a   1.000
_cell.length_b   1.000
_cell.length_c   1.000
_cell.angle_alpha   90.00
_cell.angle_beta   90.00
_cell.angle_gamma   90.00
#
_symmetry.space_group_name_H-M   'P 1'
#
loop_
_entity.id
_entity.type
_entity.pdbx_description
1 polymer ?
#
loop_
_entity_poly.entity_id
_entity_poly.type
_entity_poly.pdbx_seq_one_letter_code
_entity_poly.pdbx_strand_id
1 'polypeptide(L)'
;RSIAIAAEANSVPIIGILAHATAQMSQGEIHQLVHRGDLAVNETDYMEVITRKTAYLIQAACQIGALLAEAPGERVKQLADYGYHLGIAFQMADDLLDYTADTKVLGKATGTDLRERKLTLPVIYALSRSSVEDRRRLETIVRDMDISESDFETVLGLINKYGGIAYTRDRAKKHIEEAKKCLDVFGPSKPRTLLEQLADYVLVRRM
;
A
#
# COMPACT_ATOMS: atom_id res chain seq x y z
N ARG A 1 -10.79 9.28 21.28
CA ARG A 1 -12.25 9.00 21.13
C ARG A 1 -12.51 7.62 20.51
N SER A 2 -11.86 7.23 19.41
CA SER A 2 -12.00 5.88 18.80
C SER A 2 -11.75 4.71 19.77
N ILE A 3 -10.67 4.77 20.57
CA ILE A 3 -10.36 3.74 21.59
C ILE A 3 -11.45 3.67 22.67
N ALA A 4 -12.08 4.80 23.02
CA ALA A 4 -13.18 4.82 23.99
C ALA A 4 -14.41 4.08 23.43
N ILE A 5 -14.75 4.29 22.16
CA ILE A 5 -15.82 3.55 21.47
C ILE A 5 -15.50 2.05 21.42
N ALA A 6 -14.24 1.69 21.14
CA ALA A 6 -13.82 0.29 21.14
C ALA A 6 -13.94 -0.37 22.53
N ALA A 7 -13.70 0.39 23.61
CA ALA A 7 -13.88 -0.10 24.97
C ALA A 7 -15.35 -0.41 25.29
N GLU A 8 -16.31 0.33 24.71
CA GLU A 8 -17.74 0.07 24.88
C GLU A 8 -18.15 -1.31 24.33
N ALA A 9 -17.38 -1.89 23.39
CA ALA A 9 -17.60 -3.24 22.88
C ALA A 9 -17.29 -4.35 23.90
N ASN A 10 -16.70 -4.02 25.05
CA ASN A 10 -16.35 -4.96 26.14
C ASN A 10 -15.60 -6.24 25.68
N SER A 11 -14.81 -6.12 24.62
CA SER A 11 -14.08 -7.24 24.00
C SER A 11 -12.57 -7.00 24.03
N VAL A 12 -11.88 -7.70 24.93
CA VAL A 12 -10.41 -7.64 25.05
C VAL A 12 -9.70 -7.94 23.72
N PRO A 13 -10.13 -8.97 22.93
CA PRO A 13 -9.54 -9.19 21.60
C PRO A 13 -9.66 -7.99 20.65
N ILE A 14 -10.83 -7.34 20.59
CA ILE A 14 -11.05 -6.18 19.70
C ILE A 14 -10.16 -5.00 20.11
N ILE A 15 -10.08 -4.72 21.41
CA ILE A 15 -9.21 -3.66 21.94
C ILE A 15 -7.74 -3.96 21.60
N GLY A 16 -7.31 -5.21 21.75
CA GLY A 16 -5.97 -5.65 21.41
C GLY A 16 -5.64 -5.47 19.92
N ILE A 17 -6.55 -5.82 19.02
CA ILE A 17 -6.39 -5.65 17.57
C ILE A 17 -6.23 -4.16 17.21
N LEU A 18 -7.09 -3.28 17.75
CA LEU A 18 -7.02 -1.85 17.47
C LEU A 18 -5.76 -1.20 18.03
N ALA A 19 -5.36 -1.58 19.25
CA ALA A 19 -4.13 -1.09 19.86
C ALA A 19 -2.91 -1.52 19.03
N HIS A 20 -2.87 -2.79 18.60
CA HIS A 20 -1.81 -3.28 17.73
C HIS A 20 -1.77 -2.53 16.40
N ALA A 21 -2.89 -2.44 15.68
CA ALA A 21 -2.95 -1.72 14.39
C ALA A 21 -2.50 -0.26 14.53
N THR A 22 -2.92 0.44 15.59
CA THR A 22 -2.51 1.83 15.87
C THR A 22 -1.01 1.95 16.12
N ALA A 23 -0.44 1.02 16.90
CA ALA A 23 0.99 0.97 17.16
C ALA A 23 1.78 0.71 15.87
N GLN A 24 1.30 -0.23 15.04
CA GLN A 24 1.93 -0.54 13.77
C GLN A 24 1.89 0.64 12.80
N MET A 25 0.75 1.33 12.67
CA MET A 25 0.65 2.53 11.82
C MET A 25 1.67 3.59 12.24
N SER A 26 1.76 3.86 13.55
CA SER A 26 2.73 4.82 14.10
C SER A 26 4.18 4.41 13.78
N GLN A 27 4.50 3.11 13.94
CA GLN A 27 5.83 2.58 13.60
C GLN A 27 6.12 2.65 12.10
N GLY A 28 5.13 2.40 11.25
CA GLY A 28 5.25 2.51 9.79
C GLY A 28 5.57 3.93 9.33
N GLU A 29 4.88 4.94 9.89
CA GLU A 29 5.16 6.35 9.59
C GLU A 29 6.55 6.76 10.07
N ILE A 30 6.95 6.36 11.28
CA ILE A 30 8.30 6.64 11.79
C ILE A 30 9.36 5.98 10.90
N HIS A 31 9.16 4.72 10.51
CA HIS A 31 10.09 4.00 9.64
C HIS A 31 10.21 4.70 8.28
N GLN A 32 9.09 5.13 7.68
CA GLN A 32 9.09 5.89 6.42
C GLN A 32 9.84 7.23 6.55
N LEU A 33 9.68 7.93 7.69
CA LEU A 33 10.36 9.20 7.94
C LEU A 33 11.87 9.02 8.12
N VAL A 34 12.31 7.99 8.83
CA VAL A 34 13.73 7.71 9.09
C VAL A 34 14.49 7.35 7.81
N HIS A 35 13.84 6.64 6.88
CA HIS A 35 14.45 6.20 5.62
C HIS A 35 14.20 7.15 4.44
N ARG A 36 13.73 8.38 4.72
CA ARG A 36 13.49 9.38 3.67
C ARG A 36 14.79 9.73 2.94
N GLY A 37 14.80 9.55 1.62
CA GLY A 37 15.99 9.78 0.78
C GLY A 37 17.10 8.73 0.94
N ASP A 38 16.87 7.64 1.69
CA ASP A 38 17.82 6.55 1.81
C ASP A 38 17.71 5.58 0.62
N LEU A 39 18.71 5.61 -0.26
CA LEU A 39 18.78 4.75 -1.45
C LEU A 39 19.11 3.28 -1.14
N ALA A 40 19.40 2.94 0.11
CA ALA A 40 19.57 1.55 0.54
C ALA A 40 18.22 0.83 0.73
N VAL A 41 17.10 1.57 0.78
CA VAL A 41 15.74 1.02 0.88
C VAL A 41 15.49 0.06 -0.28
N ASN A 42 15.18 -1.18 0.06
CA ASN A 42 14.85 -2.24 -0.88
C ASN A 42 13.35 -2.60 -0.82
N GLU A 43 12.93 -3.57 -1.64
CA GLU A 43 11.52 -3.98 -1.68
C GLU A 43 11.03 -4.51 -0.33
N THR A 44 11.87 -5.17 0.47
CA THR A 44 11.49 -5.67 1.81
C THR A 44 11.14 -4.51 2.75
N ASP A 45 11.97 -3.48 2.78
CA ASP A 45 11.76 -2.29 3.62
C ASP A 45 10.48 -1.55 3.19
N TYR A 46 10.29 -1.39 1.87
CA TYR A 46 9.06 -0.82 1.31
C TYR A 46 7.82 -1.63 1.73
N MET A 47 7.88 -2.96 1.60
CA MET A 47 6.78 -3.84 1.99
C MET A 47 6.45 -3.72 3.48
N GLU A 48 7.46 -3.58 4.34
CA GLU A 48 7.26 -3.36 5.78
C GLU A 48 6.52 -2.04 6.05
N VAL A 49 6.93 -0.96 5.39
CA VAL A 49 6.29 0.36 5.54
C VAL A 49 4.81 0.30 5.16
N ILE A 50 4.48 -0.18 3.96
CA ILE A 50 3.09 -0.17 3.47
C ILE A 50 2.20 -1.15 4.26
N THR A 51 2.80 -2.26 4.72
CA THR A 51 2.10 -3.22 5.58
C THR A 51 1.68 -2.54 6.89
N ARG A 52 2.62 -1.85 7.53
CA ARG A 52 2.41 -1.19 8.82
C ARG A 52 1.46 -0.01 8.72
N LYS A 53 1.67 0.84 7.72
CA LYS A 53 0.93 2.09 7.51
C LYS A 53 -0.51 1.88 7.09
N THR A 54 -0.76 0.89 6.23
CA THR A 54 -2.04 0.76 5.52
C THR A 54 -2.68 -0.60 5.71
N ALA A 55 -1.92 -1.70 5.52
CA ALA A 55 -2.49 -3.04 5.52
C ALA A 55 -3.07 -3.47 6.88
N TYR A 56 -2.35 -3.20 7.99
CA TYR A 56 -2.82 -3.63 9.30
C TYR A 56 -4.10 -2.95 9.78
N LEU A 57 -4.37 -1.71 9.38
CA LEU A 57 -5.63 -1.05 9.73
C LEU A 57 -6.81 -1.69 8.99
N ILE A 58 -6.64 -1.99 7.71
CA ILE A 58 -7.69 -2.64 6.90
C ILE A 58 -7.91 -4.08 7.36
N GLN A 59 -6.83 -4.82 7.64
CA GLN A 59 -6.87 -6.13 8.28
C GLN A 59 -7.65 -6.10 9.60
N ALA A 60 -7.33 -5.15 10.48
CA ALA A 60 -8.03 -4.99 11.75
C ALA A 60 -9.52 -4.72 11.55
N ALA A 61 -9.90 -3.85 10.61
CA ALA A 61 -11.30 -3.57 10.32
C ALA A 61 -12.08 -4.82 9.88
N CYS A 62 -11.52 -5.61 8.96
CA CYS A 62 -12.14 -6.86 8.50
C CYS A 62 -12.21 -7.91 9.62
N GLN A 63 -11.14 -8.06 10.40
CA GLN A 63 -11.07 -9.01 11.50
C GLN A 63 -12.09 -8.68 12.61
N ILE A 64 -12.20 -7.40 12.99
CA ILE A 64 -13.14 -6.94 14.02
C ILE A 64 -14.58 -7.14 13.56
N GLY A 65 -14.90 -6.86 12.29
CA GLY A 65 -16.22 -7.14 11.73
C GLY A 65 -16.61 -8.62 11.86
N ALA A 66 -15.66 -9.52 11.59
CA ALA A 66 -15.88 -10.96 11.74
C ALA A 66 -16.06 -11.40 13.21
N LEU A 67 -15.29 -10.81 14.13
CA LEU A 67 -15.40 -11.08 15.57
C LEU A 67 -16.74 -10.61 16.15
N LEU A 68 -17.21 -9.42 15.76
CA LEU A 68 -18.52 -8.89 16.20
C LEU A 68 -19.70 -9.73 15.66
N ALA A 69 -19.52 -10.40 14.53
CA ALA A 69 -20.49 -11.33 13.98
C ALA A 69 -20.39 -12.75 14.57
N GLU A 70 -19.53 -12.96 15.58
CA GLU A 70 -19.26 -14.26 16.21
C GLU A 70 -18.89 -15.35 15.19
N ALA A 71 -18.18 -14.97 14.13
CA ALA A 71 -17.79 -15.90 13.08
C ALA A 71 -16.79 -16.95 13.62
N PRO A 72 -16.79 -18.19 13.07
CA PRO A 72 -15.79 -19.19 13.37
C PRO A 72 -14.36 -18.67 13.14
N GLY A 73 -13.40 -19.13 13.94
CA GLY A 73 -12.02 -18.63 13.92
C GLY A 73 -11.34 -18.69 12.54
N GLU A 74 -11.66 -19.71 11.73
CA GLU A 74 -11.20 -19.80 10.35
C GLU A 74 -11.68 -18.63 9.49
N ARG A 75 -12.97 -18.26 9.57
CA ARG A 75 -13.54 -17.13 8.83
C ARG A 75 -13.01 -15.79 9.32
N VAL A 76 -12.76 -15.65 10.62
CA VAL A 76 -12.11 -14.46 11.19
C VAL A 76 -10.71 -14.29 10.61
N LYS A 77 -9.92 -15.37 10.56
CA LYS A 77 -8.58 -15.36 9.97
C LYS A 77 -8.63 -15.00 8.48
N GLN A 78 -9.51 -15.63 7.72
CA GLN A 78 -9.64 -15.38 6.28
C GLN A 78 -10.07 -13.93 5.97
N LEU A 79 -10.95 -13.33 6.77
CA LEU A 79 -11.28 -11.91 6.62
C LEU A 79 -10.13 -10.98 7.01
N ALA A 80 -9.33 -11.36 8.01
CA ALA A 80 -8.11 -10.62 8.34
C ALA A 80 -7.11 -10.66 7.16
N ASP A 81 -6.87 -11.85 6.59
CA ASP A 81 -5.97 -12.06 5.46
C ASP A 81 -6.47 -11.31 4.21
N TYR A 82 -7.79 -11.33 3.94
CA TYR A 82 -8.42 -10.49 2.91
C TYR A 82 -8.06 -9.01 3.09
N GLY A 83 -8.27 -8.47 4.30
CA GLY A 83 -8.00 -7.06 4.60
C GLY A 83 -6.51 -6.70 4.48
N TYR A 84 -5.62 -7.60 4.88
CA TYR A 84 -4.18 -7.44 4.72
C TYR A 84 -3.79 -7.31 3.24
N HIS A 85 -4.21 -8.26 2.41
CA HIS A 85 -3.90 -8.25 0.98
C HIS A 85 -4.53 -7.06 0.27
N LEU A 86 -5.78 -6.73 0.60
CA LEU A 86 -6.47 -5.56 0.07
C LEU A 86 -5.71 -4.27 0.39
N GLY A 87 -5.24 -4.11 1.63
CA GLY A 87 -4.52 -2.91 2.05
C GLY A 87 -3.14 -2.74 1.40
N ILE A 88 -2.44 -3.84 1.15
CA ILE A 88 -1.20 -3.82 0.35
C ILE A 88 -1.48 -3.37 -1.08
N ALA A 89 -2.47 -4.01 -1.73
CA ALA A 89 -2.85 -3.65 -3.09
C ALA A 89 -3.29 -2.19 -3.19
N PHE A 90 -4.00 -1.69 -2.16
CA PHE A 90 -4.43 -0.30 -2.06
C PHE A 90 -3.25 0.66 -2.05
N GLN A 91 -2.25 0.42 -1.20
CA GLN A 91 -1.09 1.31 -1.14
C GLN A 91 -0.25 1.25 -2.42
N MET A 92 -0.05 0.07 -3.01
CA MET A 92 0.65 -0.03 -4.30
C MET A 92 -0.09 0.70 -5.42
N ALA A 93 -1.42 0.63 -5.45
CA ALA A 93 -2.23 1.37 -6.41
C ALA A 93 -2.15 2.89 -6.16
N ASP A 94 -2.09 3.33 -4.89
CA ASP A 94 -1.86 4.72 -4.50
C ASP A 94 -0.52 5.25 -5.01
N ASP A 95 0.56 4.51 -4.76
CA ASP A 95 1.89 4.87 -5.20
C ASP A 95 1.96 4.91 -6.74
N LEU A 96 1.22 4.05 -7.45
CA LEU A 96 1.12 4.10 -8.92
C LEU A 96 0.40 5.35 -9.43
N LEU A 97 -0.62 5.84 -8.73
CA LEU A 97 -1.34 7.05 -9.13
C LEU A 97 -0.43 8.28 -9.11
N ASP A 98 0.54 8.34 -8.20
CA ASP A 98 1.51 9.44 -8.11
C ASP A 98 2.36 9.60 -9.39
N TYR A 99 2.56 8.52 -10.16
CA TYR A 99 3.35 8.52 -11.40
C TYR A 99 2.53 8.45 -12.69
N THR A 100 1.26 8.06 -12.62
CA THR A 100 0.46 7.73 -13.82
C THR A 100 -0.75 8.62 -14.03
N ALA A 101 -1.16 9.37 -13.01
CA ALA A 101 -2.28 10.27 -13.15
C ALA A 101 -1.93 11.48 -14.01
N ASP A 102 -2.90 11.96 -14.76
CA ASP A 102 -2.80 13.23 -15.47
C ASP A 102 -3.04 14.35 -14.45
N THR A 103 -2.15 15.36 -14.40
CA THR A 103 -2.23 16.48 -13.43
C THR A 103 -3.58 17.20 -13.45
N LYS A 104 -4.28 17.13 -14.59
CA LYS A 104 -5.64 17.68 -14.78
C LYS A 104 -6.75 16.91 -14.07
N VAL A 105 -6.58 15.62 -13.77
CA VAL A 105 -7.62 14.75 -13.22
C VAL A 105 -7.56 14.70 -11.69
N LEU A 106 -6.36 14.65 -11.10
CA LEU A 106 -6.21 14.49 -9.64
C LEU A 106 -6.31 15.78 -8.82
N GLY A 107 -6.23 16.96 -9.44
CA GLY A 107 -6.18 18.24 -8.71
C GLY A 107 -4.96 18.38 -7.76
N LYS A 108 -3.97 17.50 -7.87
CA LYS A 108 -2.69 17.49 -7.13
C LYS A 108 -1.52 17.39 -8.11
N ALA A 109 -0.37 17.95 -7.72
CA ALA A 109 0.88 17.77 -8.45
C ALA A 109 1.30 16.29 -8.41
N THR A 110 1.39 15.65 -9.57
CA THR A 110 1.97 14.29 -9.73
C THR A 110 3.43 14.28 -9.28
N GLY A 111 3.91 13.17 -8.73
CA GLY A 111 5.28 13.06 -8.22
C GLY A 111 5.45 13.66 -6.82
N THR A 112 4.40 13.69 -6.01
CA THR A 112 4.51 14.17 -4.63
C THR A 112 5.41 13.22 -3.82
N ASP A 113 5.27 11.91 -3.99
CA ASP A 113 6.10 10.94 -3.27
C ASP A 113 7.58 11.12 -3.62
N LEU A 114 7.88 11.34 -4.90
CA LEU A 114 9.26 11.59 -5.33
C LEU A 114 9.83 12.89 -4.71
N ARG A 115 9.06 13.99 -4.73
CA ARG A 115 9.48 15.28 -4.12
C ARG A 115 9.63 15.20 -2.59
N GLU A 116 8.83 14.36 -1.94
CA GLU A 116 9.00 14.04 -0.52
C GLU A 116 10.15 13.07 -0.24
N ARG A 117 10.85 12.61 -1.30
CA ARG A 117 11.94 11.62 -1.27
C ARG A 117 11.51 10.29 -0.67
N LYS A 118 10.25 9.93 -0.87
CA LYS A 118 9.70 8.61 -0.56
C LYS A 118 10.03 7.67 -1.72
N LEU A 119 10.84 6.66 -1.43
CA LEU A 119 11.14 5.60 -2.38
C LEU A 119 10.00 4.58 -2.40
N THR A 120 9.19 4.65 -3.45
CA THR A 120 8.10 3.71 -3.71
C THR A 120 8.57 2.56 -4.60
N LEU A 121 7.75 1.50 -4.68
CA LEU A 121 8.12 0.29 -5.44
C LEU A 121 8.50 0.54 -6.90
N PRO A 122 7.83 1.43 -7.68
CA PRO A 122 8.25 1.74 -9.04
C PRO A 122 9.70 2.25 -9.13
N VAL A 123 10.12 3.11 -8.20
CA VAL A 123 11.48 3.68 -8.15
C VAL A 123 12.48 2.63 -7.67
N ILE A 124 12.16 1.91 -6.60
CA ILE A 124 13.01 0.84 -6.05
C ILE A 124 13.29 -0.22 -7.12
N TYR A 125 12.27 -0.63 -7.85
CA TYR A 125 12.42 -1.60 -8.94
C TYR A 125 13.32 -1.06 -10.05
N ALA A 126 13.12 0.19 -10.49
CA ALA A 126 13.97 0.82 -11.50
C ALA A 126 15.43 0.95 -11.05
N LEU A 127 15.69 1.32 -9.80
CA LEU A 127 17.04 1.35 -9.21
C LEU A 127 17.71 -0.03 -9.19
N SER A 128 16.94 -1.10 -8.96
CA SER A 128 17.46 -2.48 -8.92
C SER A 128 17.79 -3.06 -10.30
N ARG A 129 17.14 -2.55 -11.37
CA ARG A 129 17.28 -3.05 -12.75
C ARG A 129 18.09 -2.13 -13.65
N SER A 130 18.42 -0.93 -13.18
CA SER A 130 19.08 0.08 -13.99
C SER A 130 20.53 -0.27 -14.34
N SER A 131 20.95 0.19 -15.52
CA SER A 131 22.37 0.27 -15.87
C SER A 131 23.12 1.15 -14.87
N VAL A 132 24.45 1.03 -14.78
CA VAL A 132 25.26 1.84 -13.86
C VAL A 132 25.06 3.34 -14.09
N GLU A 133 24.93 3.76 -15.35
CA GLU A 133 24.70 5.16 -15.72
C GLU A 133 23.32 5.66 -15.30
N ASP A 134 22.26 4.93 -15.66
CA ASP A 134 20.88 5.32 -15.31
C ASP A 134 20.65 5.25 -13.81
N ARG A 135 21.28 4.28 -13.14
CA ARG A 135 21.23 4.16 -11.68
C ARG A 135 21.83 5.39 -11.03
N ARG A 136 23.03 5.83 -11.45
CA ARG A 136 23.65 7.05 -10.94
C ARG A 136 22.73 8.26 -11.17
N ARG A 137 22.11 8.36 -12.35
CA ARG A 137 21.17 9.44 -12.66
C ARG A 137 19.94 9.43 -11.75
N LEU A 138 19.32 8.27 -11.51
CA LEU A 138 18.22 8.11 -10.55
C LEU A 138 18.65 8.49 -9.14
N GLU A 139 19.79 7.98 -8.67
CA GLU A 139 20.32 8.25 -7.33
C GLU A 139 20.62 9.74 -7.13
N THR A 140 21.15 10.43 -8.14
CA THR A 140 21.40 11.88 -8.11
C THR A 140 20.09 12.65 -7.92
N ILE A 141 19.07 12.35 -8.73
CA ILE A 141 17.79 13.06 -8.66
C ILE A 141 17.08 12.81 -7.33
N VAL A 142 17.02 11.55 -6.87
CA VAL A 142 16.32 11.19 -5.64
C VAL A 142 16.97 11.80 -4.38
N ARG A 143 18.28 12.06 -4.42
CA ARG A 143 18.99 12.73 -3.32
C ARG A 143 18.73 14.24 -3.28
N ASP A 144 18.32 14.85 -4.39
CA ASP A 144 18.09 16.28 -4.46
C ASP A 144 16.91 16.67 -3.55
N MET A 145 17.05 17.82 -2.87
CA MET A 145 15.98 18.38 -2.04
C MET A 145 14.96 19.15 -2.88
N ASP A 146 15.33 19.59 -4.08
CA ASP A 146 14.48 20.36 -4.98
C ASP A 146 14.37 19.66 -6.35
N ILE A 147 13.44 18.71 -6.44
CA ILE A 147 13.21 17.94 -7.66
C ILE A 147 12.34 18.76 -8.61
N SER A 148 12.96 19.20 -9.71
CA SER A 148 12.27 19.96 -10.76
C SER A 148 11.29 19.09 -11.56
N GLU A 149 10.46 19.71 -12.39
CA GLU A 149 9.55 18.99 -13.29
C GLU A 149 10.33 18.14 -14.31
N SER A 150 11.45 18.65 -14.83
CA SER A 150 12.34 17.92 -15.74
C SER A 150 13.00 16.70 -15.06
N ASP A 151 13.30 16.80 -13.77
CA ASP A 151 13.84 15.69 -12.99
C ASP A 151 12.78 14.61 -12.77
N PHE A 152 11.54 15.01 -12.48
CA PHE A 152 10.41 14.09 -12.39
C PHE A 152 10.18 13.36 -13.72
N GLU A 153 10.16 14.08 -14.85
CA GLU A 153 10.02 13.48 -16.19
C GLU A 153 11.16 12.49 -16.50
N THR A 154 12.39 12.84 -16.11
CA THR A 154 13.55 11.94 -16.23
C THR A 154 13.34 10.66 -15.42
N VAL A 155 12.97 10.77 -14.15
CA VAL A 155 12.73 9.62 -13.28
C VAL A 155 11.59 8.76 -13.81
N LEU A 156 10.48 9.38 -14.26
CA LEU A 156 9.36 8.68 -14.87
C LEU A 156 9.77 7.94 -16.15
N GLY A 157 10.60 8.55 -16.99
CA GLY A 157 11.17 7.91 -18.17
C GLY A 157 11.99 6.67 -17.82
N LEU A 158 12.82 6.75 -16.77
CA LEU A 158 13.62 5.62 -16.29
C LEU A 158 12.77 4.53 -15.64
N ILE A 159 11.75 4.89 -14.84
CA ILE A 159 10.77 3.94 -14.30
C ILE A 159 10.09 3.17 -15.43
N ASN A 160 9.67 3.85 -16.51
CA ASN A 160 9.07 3.21 -17.67
C ASN A 160 10.07 2.32 -18.42
N LYS A 161 11.29 2.82 -18.69
CA LYS A 161 12.36 2.08 -19.36
C LYS A 161 12.66 0.73 -18.67
N TYR A 162 12.68 0.73 -17.34
CA TYR A 162 12.97 -0.45 -16.54
C TYR A 162 11.73 -1.21 -16.07
N GLY A 163 10.52 -0.79 -16.46
CA GLY A 163 9.28 -1.52 -16.19
C GLY A 163 8.76 -1.42 -14.74
N GLY A 164 9.17 -0.41 -13.97
CA GLY A 164 8.76 -0.24 -12.57
C GLY A 164 7.25 -0.09 -12.37
N ILE A 165 6.55 0.62 -13.27
CA ILE A 165 5.09 0.74 -13.23
C ILE A 165 4.40 -0.62 -13.49
N ALA A 166 4.85 -1.36 -14.50
CA ALA A 166 4.28 -2.66 -14.84
C ALA A 166 4.50 -3.66 -13.70
N TYR A 167 5.72 -3.70 -13.15
CA TYR A 167 6.07 -4.55 -12.02
C TYR A 167 5.16 -4.29 -10.80
N THR A 168 5.05 -3.02 -10.37
CA THR A 168 4.22 -2.66 -9.21
C THR A 168 2.75 -3.00 -9.45
N ARG A 169 2.24 -2.78 -10.67
CA ARG A 169 0.86 -3.15 -11.03
C ARG A 169 0.63 -4.66 -10.94
N ASP A 170 1.57 -5.47 -11.42
CA ASP A 170 1.47 -6.92 -11.35
C ASP A 170 1.60 -7.46 -9.92
N ARG A 171 2.42 -6.83 -9.07
CA ARG A 171 2.49 -7.14 -7.63
C ARG A 171 1.15 -6.83 -6.95
N ALA A 172 0.56 -5.65 -7.21
CA ALA A 172 -0.73 -5.29 -6.67
C ALA A 172 -1.86 -6.24 -7.11
N LYS A 173 -1.87 -6.65 -8.40
CA LYS A 173 -2.81 -7.68 -8.91
C LYS A 173 -2.69 -8.99 -8.16
N LYS A 174 -1.47 -9.46 -7.90
CA LYS A 174 -1.26 -10.70 -7.12
C LYS A 174 -1.88 -10.59 -5.72
N HIS A 175 -1.73 -9.45 -5.05
CA HIS A 175 -2.38 -9.25 -3.75
C HIS A 175 -3.91 -9.22 -3.87
N ILE A 176 -4.49 -8.65 -4.93
CA ILE A 176 -5.95 -8.72 -5.16
C ILE A 176 -6.43 -10.16 -5.34
N GLU A 177 -5.71 -10.96 -6.13
CA GLU A 177 -6.06 -12.37 -6.31
C GLU A 177 -5.97 -13.15 -5.00
N GLU A 178 -4.93 -12.93 -4.18
CA GLU A 178 -4.84 -13.53 -2.84
C GLU A 178 -5.96 -13.05 -1.92
N ALA A 179 -6.33 -11.76 -1.95
CA ALA A 179 -7.47 -11.26 -1.19
C ALA A 179 -8.77 -12.00 -1.58
N LYS A 180 -9.03 -12.14 -2.88
CA LYS A 180 -10.24 -12.82 -3.38
C LYS A 180 -10.27 -14.31 -2.99
N LYS A 181 -9.12 -15.00 -3.02
CA LYS A 181 -9.02 -16.39 -2.52
C LYS A 181 -9.38 -16.52 -1.04
N CYS A 182 -9.03 -15.53 -0.21
CA CYS A 182 -9.44 -15.54 1.20
C CYS A 182 -10.96 -15.56 1.38
N LEU A 183 -11.73 -15.09 0.38
CA LEU A 183 -13.18 -15.09 0.43
C LEU A 183 -13.82 -16.44 0.05
N ASP A 184 -13.04 -17.43 -0.39
CA ASP A 184 -13.58 -18.72 -0.86
C ASP A 184 -14.26 -19.54 0.24
N VAL A 185 -13.87 -19.34 1.50
CA VAL A 185 -14.52 -19.98 2.66
C VAL A 185 -15.95 -19.46 2.91
N PHE A 186 -16.32 -18.35 2.29
CA PHE A 186 -17.67 -17.79 2.33
C PHE A 186 -18.42 -18.26 1.07
N GLY A 187 -19.57 -18.90 1.23
CA GLY A 187 -20.41 -19.28 0.09
C GLY A 187 -20.83 -18.06 -0.76
N PRO A 188 -21.25 -18.27 -2.02
CA PRO A 188 -21.72 -17.18 -2.88
C PRO A 188 -22.80 -16.35 -2.20
N SER A 189 -22.58 -15.04 -2.11
CA SER A 189 -23.49 -14.12 -1.43
C SER A 189 -23.24 -12.69 -1.92
N LYS A 190 -24.25 -11.82 -1.77
CA LYS A 190 -24.10 -10.40 -2.15
C LYS A 190 -22.92 -9.72 -1.43
N PRO A 191 -22.70 -9.91 -0.11
CA PRO A 191 -21.54 -9.32 0.57
C PRO A 191 -20.21 -9.84 0.04
N ARG A 192 -20.08 -11.14 -0.24
CA ARG A 192 -18.87 -11.72 -0.84
C ARG A 192 -18.56 -11.06 -2.19
N THR A 193 -19.55 -10.97 -3.08
CA THR A 193 -19.37 -10.35 -4.40
C THR A 193 -18.97 -8.87 -4.28
N LEU A 194 -19.53 -8.13 -3.32
CA LEU A 194 -19.14 -6.74 -3.08
C LEU A 194 -17.68 -6.61 -2.62
N LEU A 195 -17.19 -7.52 -1.77
CA LEU A 195 -15.79 -7.52 -1.35
C LEU A 195 -14.86 -7.89 -2.52
N GLU A 196 -15.23 -8.87 -3.35
CA GLU A 196 -14.48 -9.20 -4.57
C GLU A 196 -14.39 -7.99 -5.53
N GLN A 197 -15.52 -7.29 -5.74
CA GLN A 197 -15.56 -6.08 -6.56
C GLN A 197 -14.76 -4.93 -5.94
N LEU A 198 -14.76 -4.79 -4.61
CA LEU A 198 -13.95 -3.80 -3.92
C LEU A 198 -12.46 -4.07 -4.14
N ALA A 199 -12.03 -5.34 -4.09
CA ALA A 199 -10.66 -5.72 -4.37
C ALA A 199 -10.27 -5.38 -5.83
N ASP A 200 -11.13 -5.68 -6.80
CA ASP A 200 -10.88 -5.31 -8.20
C ASP A 200 -10.84 -3.79 -8.41
N TYR A 201 -11.71 -3.05 -7.72
CA TYR A 201 -11.81 -1.59 -7.82
C TYR A 201 -10.52 -0.89 -7.38
N VAL A 202 -9.79 -1.44 -6.41
CA VAL A 202 -8.55 -0.84 -5.88
C VAL A 202 -7.52 -0.53 -6.99
N LEU A 203 -7.42 -1.35 -8.02
CA LEU A 203 -6.48 -1.13 -9.12
C LEU A 203 -6.99 -0.21 -10.23
N VAL A 204 -8.32 -0.13 -10.40
CA VAL A 204 -8.96 0.60 -11.50
C VAL A 204 -9.36 2.01 -11.10
N ARG A 205 -9.36 2.30 -9.78
CA ARG A 205 -9.70 3.62 -9.25
C ARG A 205 -8.93 4.72 -9.98
N ARG A 206 -9.68 5.63 -10.58
CA ARG A 206 -9.20 6.95 -11.03
C ARG A 206 -9.83 7.93 -10.05
N MET A 207 -9.03 8.54 -9.17
CA MET A 207 -9.52 9.62 -8.32
C MET A 207 -9.68 10.89 -9.14
#